data_AF-A0A3A8Q1Z1-F1
#
_entry.id   AF-A0A3A8Q1Z1-F1
#
_cell.length_a   1.000
_cell.length_b   1.000
_cell.length_c   1.000
_cell.angle_alpha   90.00
_cell.angle_beta   90.00
_cell.angle_gamma   90.00
#
_symmetry.space_group_name_H-M   'P 1'
#
loop_
_entity.id
_entity.type
_entity.pdbx_description
1 polymer ?
#
loop_
_entity_poly.entity_id
_entity_poly.type
_entity_poly.pdbx_seq_one_letter_code
_entity_poly.pdbx_strand_id
1 'polypeptide(L)'
;MGHLLRSLSKHLPGQLDGLLENARFNDGAAALQRLTEPAHVENALARMSPEEAGWLADQLTERWSWIAGVQLDPEVAIVVPEEIWVGSEPIRLPLSLAAVGLDEGFEAVWEGAVLPGPPSSKATLHAKPPEGHAPGVALIRAQVRASVKGQRCVLIAQAQVALRRPSVVVSDDRRRLLAQDQTGRPAVGCRLEIGPEVHRTGPGGLVELEVPAPPGVSLKLEGIPAGRIPGGNP
;
A
#
# COMPACT_ATOMS: atom_id res chain seq x y z
N MET A 1 7.40 9.20 1.42
CA MET A 1 8.61 9.52 2.19
C MET A 1 9.91 9.00 1.58
N GLY A 2 10.13 7.68 1.44
CA GLY A 2 11.43 7.16 0.96
C GLY A 2 11.90 7.76 -0.38
N HIS A 3 10.97 7.94 -1.33
CA HIS A 3 11.22 8.65 -2.59
C HIS A 3 11.74 10.09 -2.39
N LEU A 4 11.11 10.85 -1.49
CA LEU A 4 11.49 12.23 -1.17
C LEU A 4 12.92 12.29 -0.62
N LEU A 5 13.26 11.42 0.34
CA LEU A 5 14.59 11.39 0.95
C LEU A 5 15.69 11.07 -0.07
N ARG A 6 15.44 10.10 -0.96
CA ARG A 6 16.37 9.80 -2.07
C ARG A 6 16.57 11.02 -2.97
N SER A 7 15.48 11.65 -3.41
CA SER A 7 15.54 12.84 -4.26
C SER A 7 16.26 14.01 -3.58
N LEU A 8 15.96 14.24 -2.30
CA LEU A 8 16.59 15.28 -1.49
C LEU A 8 18.08 15.05 -1.35
N SER A 9 18.50 13.83 -0.98
CA SER A 9 19.92 13.47 -0.82
C SER A 9 20.73 13.63 -2.11
N LYS A 10 20.07 13.47 -3.27
CA LYS A 10 20.70 13.54 -4.59
C LYS A 10 20.80 14.98 -5.12
N HIS A 11 19.72 15.74 -5.01
CA HIS A 11 19.59 17.04 -5.70
C HIS A 11 19.95 18.22 -4.82
N LEU A 12 19.55 18.21 -3.54
CA LEU A 12 19.72 19.36 -2.66
C LEU A 12 21.19 19.76 -2.44
N PRO A 13 22.16 18.83 -2.29
CA PRO A 13 23.57 19.21 -2.16
C PRO A 13 24.09 20.04 -3.34
N GLY A 14 23.75 19.66 -4.58
CA GLY A 14 24.14 20.41 -5.77
C GLY A 14 23.43 21.76 -5.92
N GLN A 15 22.21 21.88 -5.37
CA GLN A 15 21.48 23.16 -5.33
C GLN A 15 22.06 24.15 -4.30
N LEU A 16 22.74 23.63 -3.28
CA LEU A 16 23.38 24.40 -2.21
C LEU A 16 24.90 24.42 -2.35
N ASP A 17 25.42 24.12 -3.53
CA ASP A 17 26.85 24.10 -3.79
C ASP A 17 27.50 25.46 -3.48
N GLY A 18 28.72 25.45 -2.95
CA GLY A 18 29.41 26.62 -2.40
C GLY A 18 28.84 27.15 -1.07
N LEU A 19 27.54 26.98 -0.76
CA LEU A 19 27.02 27.30 0.58
C LEU A 19 27.46 26.24 1.60
N LEU A 20 27.33 24.97 1.25
CA LEU A 20 27.68 23.85 2.15
C LEU A 20 29.19 23.77 2.48
N GLU A 21 30.04 24.44 1.70
CA GLU A 21 31.49 24.55 1.99
C GLU A 21 31.79 25.50 3.16
N ASN A 22 30.83 26.32 3.58
CA ASN A 22 31.01 27.22 4.71
C ASN A 22 30.85 26.47 6.03
N ALA A 23 31.84 26.61 6.93
CA ALA A 23 31.87 25.95 8.23
C ALA A 23 30.59 26.12 9.08
N ARG A 24 29.85 27.23 8.90
CA ARG A 24 28.58 27.46 9.60
C ARG A 24 27.46 26.46 9.24
N PHE A 25 27.62 25.71 8.15
CA PHE A 25 26.65 24.73 7.67
C PHE A 25 27.15 23.28 7.78
N ASN A 26 28.26 23.02 8.47
CA ASN A 26 28.83 21.68 8.63
C ASN A 26 27.80 20.66 9.16
N ASP A 27 26.98 21.06 10.14
CA ASP A 27 25.94 20.20 10.71
C ASP A 27 24.86 19.85 9.66
N GLY A 28 24.50 20.79 8.81
CA GLY A 28 23.55 20.59 7.72
C GLY A 28 24.12 19.66 6.64
N ALA A 29 25.37 19.88 6.24
CA ALA A 29 26.08 19.02 5.29
C ALA A 29 26.17 17.58 5.81
N ALA A 30 26.56 17.39 7.07
CA ALA A 30 26.60 16.08 7.71
C ALA A 30 25.22 15.42 7.82
N ALA A 31 24.16 16.19 8.10
CA ALA A 31 22.79 15.69 8.12
C ALA A 31 22.34 15.18 6.75
N LEU A 32 22.62 15.93 5.68
CA LEU A 32 22.33 15.49 4.30
C LEU A 32 23.13 14.25 3.92
N GLN A 33 24.40 14.17 4.32
CA GLN A 33 25.23 13.01 4.05
C GLN A 33 24.67 11.74 4.69
N ARG A 34 24.14 11.81 5.93
CA ARG A 34 23.50 10.64 6.56
C ARG A 34 22.28 10.11 5.79
N LEU A 35 21.60 10.96 5.01
CA LEU A 35 20.47 10.53 4.17
C LEU A 35 20.93 9.76 2.92
N THR A 36 22.22 9.80 2.57
CA THR A 36 22.76 9.04 1.44
C THR A 36 22.93 7.56 1.75
N GLU A 37 22.92 7.17 3.03
CA GLU A 37 23.01 5.78 3.48
C GLU A 37 21.63 5.08 3.41
N PRO A 38 21.39 4.20 2.42
CA PRO A 38 20.04 3.64 2.19
C PRO A 38 19.56 2.79 3.37
N ALA A 39 20.45 2.01 3.98
CA ALA A 39 20.12 1.17 5.12
C ALA A 39 19.69 1.98 6.36
N HIS A 40 20.25 3.18 6.55
CA HIS A 40 19.86 4.05 7.66
C HIS A 40 18.43 4.57 7.46
N VAL A 41 18.15 5.06 6.24
CA VAL A 41 16.85 5.58 5.84
C VAL A 41 15.78 4.48 5.90
N GLU A 42 16.03 3.30 5.35
CA GLU A 42 15.08 2.19 5.36
C GLU A 42 14.71 1.76 6.78
N ASN A 43 15.70 1.63 7.67
CA ASN A 43 15.46 1.28 9.08
C ASN A 43 14.65 2.35 9.83
N ALA A 44 14.89 3.63 9.54
CA ALA A 44 14.14 4.73 10.15
C ALA A 44 12.69 4.75 9.65
N LEU A 45 12.47 4.55 8.36
CA LEU A 45 11.13 4.52 7.75
C LEU A 45 10.31 3.31 8.20
N ALA A 46 10.94 2.15 8.36
CA ALA A 46 10.25 0.93 8.79
C ALA A 46 9.63 1.03 10.20
N ARG A 47 10.11 1.97 11.03
CA ARG A 47 9.61 2.21 12.38
C ARG A 47 8.56 3.32 12.45
N MET A 48 8.34 4.03 11.36
CA MET A 48 7.49 5.21 11.29
C MET A 48 6.06 4.81 10.87
N SER A 49 5.06 5.38 11.53
CA SER A 49 3.68 5.22 11.05
C SER A 49 3.47 5.94 9.71
N PRO A 50 2.51 5.52 8.88
CA PRO A 50 2.19 6.22 7.64
C PRO A 50 1.83 7.69 7.85
N GLU A 51 1.13 8.02 8.93
CA GLU A 51 0.73 9.38 9.28
C GLU A 51 1.94 10.25 9.60
N GLU A 52 2.86 9.76 10.43
CA GLU A 52 4.11 10.45 10.74
C GLU A 52 4.97 10.61 9.49
N ALA A 53 5.02 9.59 8.63
CA ALA A 53 5.75 9.64 7.36
C ALA A 53 5.12 10.64 6.37
N GLY A 54 3.80 10.81 6.39
CA GLY A 54 3.10 11.84 5.62
C GLY A 54 3.46 13.24 6.11
N TRP A 55 3.25 13.50 7.41
CA TRP A 55 3.56 14.78 8.03
C TRP A 55 5.02 15.21 7.81
N LEU A 56 5.97 14.31 8.02
CA LEU A 56 7.38 14.62 7.83
C LEU A 56 7.70 14.88 6.35
N ALA A 57 7.01 14.23 5.41
CA ALA A 57 7.23 14.43 3.98
C ALA A 57 6.79 15.84 3.58
N ASP A 58 5.65 16.28 4.09
CA ASP A 58 5.14 17.63 3.86
C ASP A 58 6.10 18.68 4.43
N GLN A 59 6.57 18.49 5.67
CA GLN A 59 7.53 19.39 6.31
C GLN A 59 8.87 19.49 5.56
N LEU A 60 9.41 18.36 5.10
CA LEU A 60 10.66 18.36 4.33
C LEU A 60 10.48 19.01 2.96
N THR A 61 9.36 18.77 2.30
CA THR A 61 9.04 19.38 1.00
C THR A 61 8.87 20.89 1.12
N GLU A 62 8.13 21.35 2.13
CA GLU A 62 7.95 22.76 2.45
C GLU A 62 9.29 23.45 2.71
N ARG A 63 10.12 22.87 3.60
CA ARG A 63 11.44 23.45 3.91
C ARG A 63 12.38 23.45 2.72
N TRP A 64 12.35 22.41 1.89
CA TRP A 64 13.13 22.39 0.66
C TRP A 64 12.69 23.53 -0.26
N SER A 65 11.38 23.75 -0.43
CA SER A 65 10.86 24.82 -1.28
C SER A 65 11.31 26.24 -0.88
N TRP A 66 11.63 26.45 0.41
CA TRP A 66 12.12 27.74 0.91
C TRP A 66 13.58 28.02 0.55
N ILE A 67 14.38 26.97 0.35
CA ILE A 67 15.83 27.08 0.14
C ILE A 67 16.23 26.82 -1.31
N ALA A 68 15.47 26.01 -2.05
CA ALA A 68 15.74 25.68 -3.45
C ALA A 68 14.46 25.18 -4.15
N GLY A 69 14.51 25.11 -5.49
CA GLY A 69 13.42 24.48 -6.25
C GLY A 69 13.34 22.98 -5.96
N VAL A 70 12.17 22.49 -5.56
CA VAL A 70 11.96 21.06 -5.27
C VAL A 70 12.16 20.24 -6.55
N GLN A 71 13.07 19.26 -6.51
CA GLN A 71 13.34 18.36 -7.63
C GLN A 71 13.18 16.91 -7.18
N LEU A 72 12.14 16.25 -7.69
CA LEU A 72 11.90 14.83 -7.44
C LEU A 72 12.37 14.01 -8.64
N ASP A 73 13.03 12.89 -8.37
CA ASP A 73 13.30 11.90 -9.40
C ASP A 73 11.96 11.32 -9.93
N PRO A 74 11.91 10.83 -11.17
CA PRO A 74 10.71 10.16 -11.68
C PRO A 74 10.51 8.83 -10.94
N GLU A 75 9.30 8.59 -10.41
CA GLU A 75 8.97 7.35 -9.70
C GLU A 75 7.52 6.92 -9.95
N VAL A 76 7.29 5.61 -9.88
CA VAL A 76 5.98 4.98 -10.04
C VAL A 76 5.76 3.95 -8.95
N ALA A 77 4.54 3.91 -8.42
CA ALA A 77 4.10 2.94 -7.42
C ALA A 77 2.74 2.37 -7.80
N ILE A 78 2.50 1.10 -7.44
CA ILE A 78 1.19 0.47 -7.59
C ILE A 78 0.37 0.79 -6.34
N VAL A 79 -0.81 1.37 -6.54
CA VAL A 79 -1.76 1.62 -5.45
C VAL A 79 -2.62 0.38 -5.27
N VAL A 80 -2.44 -0.29 -4.13
CA VAL A 80 -3.10 -1.56 -3.80
C VAL A 80 -3.19 -1.68 -2.26
N PRO A 81 -4.21 -2.38 -1.70
CA PRO A 81 -4.21 -2.72 -0.29
C PRO A 81 -3.02 -3.62 0.08
N GLU A 82 -2.55 -3.51 1.32
CA GLU A 82 -1.49 -4.38 1.85
C GLU A 82 -1.98 -5.83 2.02
N GLU A 83 -3.25 -6.01 2.34
CA GLU A 83 -3.84 -7.32 2.58
C GLU A 83 -5.30 -7.44 2.09
N ILE A 84 -5.68 -8.64 1.69
CA ILE A 84 -7.03 -9.00 1.23
C ILE A 84 -7.46 -10.29 1.92
N TRP A 85 -8.68 -10.31 2.42
CA TRP A 85 -9.33 -11.52 2.93
C TRP A 85 -10.07 -12.21 1.80
N VAL A 86 -9.58 -13.40 1.40
CA VAL A 86 -10.08 -14.16 0.25
C VAL A 86 -10.77 -15.42 0.74
N GLY A 87 -12.07 -15.54 0.48
CA GLY A 87 -12.87 -16.73 0.76
C GLY A 87 -12.59 -17.88 -0.21
N SER A 88 -13.63 -18.60 -0.63
CA SER A 88 -13.50 -19.69 -1.61
C SER A 88 -13.45 -19.22 -3.07
N GLU A 89 -13.79 -17.96 -3.32
CA GLU A 89 -13.87 -17.38 -4.67
C GLU A 89 -12.77 -16.34 -4.88
N PRO A 90 -12.25 -16.19 -6.12
CA PRO A 90 -11.29 -15.14 -6.42
C PRO A 90 -11.89 -13.74 -6.29
N ILE A 91 -11.13 -12.82 -5.72
CA ILE A 91 -11.49 -11.40 -5.61
C ILE A 91 -10.84 -10.61 -6.76
N ARG A 92 -11.61 -9.69 -7.32
CA ARG A 92 -11.14 -8.76 -8.36
C ARG A 92 -11.12 -7.34 -7.83
N LEU A 93 -9.98 -6.68 -7.90
CA LEU A 93 -9.81 -5.30 -7.45
C LEU A 93 -9.16 -4.44 -8.54
N PRO A 94 -9.66 -3.22 -8.79
CA PRO A 94 -8.98 -2.30 -9.68
C PRO A 94 -7.64 -1.88 -9.07
N LEU A 95 -6.61 -1.83 -9.91
CA LEU A 95 -5.29 -1.31 -9.60
C LEU A 95 -5.06 -0.02 -10.37
N SER A 96 -4.36 0.91 -9.76
CA SER A 96 -3.87 2.14 -10.40
C SER A 96 -2.39 2.33 -10.13
N LEU A 97 -1.76 3.16 -10.96
CA LEU A 97 -0.42 3.65 -10.74
C LEU A 97 -0.47 5.06 -10.16
N ALA A 98 0.31 5.31 -9.13
CA ALA A 98 0.71 6.64 -8.72
C ALA A 98 2.05 6.95 -9.38
N ALA A 99 2.16 8.11 -10.02
CA ALA A 99 3.37 8.55 -10.71
C ALA A 99 3.77 9.94 -10.24
N VAL A 100 5.08 10.17 -10.17
CA VAL A 100 5.68 11.47 -9.85
C VAL A 100 6.72 11.79 -10.91
N GLY A 101 6.72 13.03 -11.41
CA GLY A 101 7.74 13.52 -12.33
C GLY A 101 7.69 12.94 -13.75
N LEU A 102 6.56 12.34 -14.15
CA LEU A 102 6.33 11.81 -15.50
C LEU A 102 5.49 12.77 -16.35
N ASP A 103 5.76 12.79 -17.64
CA ASP A 103 4.88 13.39 -18.64
C ASP A 103 3.57 12.57 -18.75
N GLU A 104 2.49 13.20 -19.24
CA GLU A 104 1.20 12.51 -19.44
C GLU A 104 1.28 11.39 -20.49
N GLY A 105 0.33 10.45 -20.42
CA GLY A 105 0.20 9.38 -21.43
C GLY A 105 1.13 8.18 -21.23
N PHE A 106 1.61 7.94 -20.00
CA PHE A 106 2.34 6.72 -19.68
C PHE A 106 1.43 5.49 -19.68
N GLU A 107 2.00 4.35 -20.05
CA GLU A 107 1.32 3.04 -20.05
C GLU A 107 2.15 2.00 -19.33
N ALA A 108 1.51 0.97 -18.80
CA ALA A 108 2.22 -0.12 -18.14
C ALA A 108 1.84 -1.48 -18.71
N VAL A 109 2.85 -2.33 -18.85
CA VAL A 109 2.67 -3.78 -19.02
C VAL A 109 2.61 -4.40 -17.63
N TRP A 110 1.53 -5.12 -17.35
CA TRP A 110 1.29 -5.71 -16.04
C TRP A 110 1.59 -7.20 -16.02
N GLU A 111 2.21 -7.66 -14.94
CA GLU A 111 2.63 -9.04 -14.73
C GLU A 111 2.26 -9.54 -13.33
N GLY A 112 2.15 -10.85 -13.17
CA GLY A 112 1.87 -11.50 -11.89
C GLY A 112 0.37 -11.74 -11.67
N ALA A 113 -0.12 -11.42 -10.47
CA ALA A 113 -1.48 -11.68 -10.01
C ALA A 113 -2.53 -10.71 -10.58
N VAL A 114 -2.47 -10.42 -11.88
CA VAL A 114 -3.40 -9.52 -12.58
C VAL A 114 -4.13 -10.26 -13.69
N LEU A 115 -5.29 -9.75 -14.09
CA LEU A 115 -5.94 -10.19 -15.32
C LEU A 115 -5.11 -9.75 -16.53
N PRO A 116 -4.93 -10.62 -17.54
CA PRO A 116 -4.21 -10.27 -18.75
C PRO A 116 -4.96 -9.18 -19.51
N GLY A 117 -4.22 -8.24 -20.09
CA GLY A 117 -4.78 -7.13 -20.84
C GLY A 117 -3.72 -6.39 -21.65
N PRO A 118 -4.15 -5.46 -22.52
CA PRO A 118 -3.22 -4.59 -23.23
C PRO A 118 -2.50 -3.64 -22.25
N PRO A 119 -1.40 -2.99 -22.69
CA PRO A 119 -0.75 -1.94 -21.91
C PRO A 119 -1.74 -0.87 -21.47
N SER A 120 -1.71 -0.51 -20.19
CA SER A 120 -2.62 0.48 -19.61
C SER A 120 -2.06 1.03 -18.30
N SER A 121 -2.46 2.24 -17.91
CA SER A 121 -2.16 2.78 -16.58
C SER A 121 -2.98 2.15 -15.45
N LYS A 122 -3.93 1.28 -15.79
CA LYS A 122 -4.80 0.54 -14.86
C LYS A 122 -4.73 -0.95 -15.13
N ALA A 123 -4.98 -1.74 -14.09
CA ALA A 123 -5.13 -3.19 -14.19
C ALA A 123 -6.21 -3.69 -13.24
N THR A 124 -6.47 -4.99 -13.27
CA THR A 124 -7.34 -5.65 -12.29
C THR A 124 -6.53 -6.75 -11.61
N LEU A 125 -6.32 -6.62 -10.31
CA LEU A 125 -5.80 -7.68 -9.45
C LEU A 125 -6.77 -8.85 -9.48
N HIS A 126 -6.23 -10.06 -9.61
CA HIS A 126 -6.97 -11.31 -9.53
C HIS A 126 -6.43 -12.14 -8.38
N ALA A 127 -6.94 -11.88 -7.17
CA ALA A 127 -6.51 -12.54 -5.94
C ALA A 127 -7.23 -13.89 -5.80
N LYS A 128 -6.50 -14.98 -6.04
CA LYS A 128 -7.03 -16.35 -5.87
C LYS A 128 -6.87 -16.82 -4.43
N PRO A 129 -7.79 -17.66 -3.91
CA PRO A 129 -7.60 -18.30 -2.61
C PRO A 129 -6.27 -19.09 -2.60
N PRO A 130 -5.45 -18.98 -1.53
CA PRO A 130 -4.24 -19.78 -1.42
C PRO A 130 -4.56 -21.27 -1.31
N GLU A 131 -3.69 -22.12 -1.87
CA GLU A 131 -3.81 -23.56 -1.74
C GLU A 131 -3.39 -24.00 -0.32
N GLY A 132 -4.27 -24.72 0.38
CA GLY A 132 -4.01 -25.22 1.73
C GLY A 132 -4.29 -24.20 2.84
N HIS A 133 -3.44 -24.22 3.87
CA HIS A 133 -3.62 -23.45 5.12
C HIS A 133 -2.57 -22.33 5.30
N ALA A 134 -1.63 -22.21 4.36
CA ALA A 134 -0.59 -21.18 4.40
C ALA A 134 -1.14 -19.81 3.95
N PRO A 135 -0.65 -18.69 4.53
CA PRO A 135 -0.96 -17.37 3.99
C PRO A 135 -0.42 -17.25 2.55
N GLY A 136 -1.25 -16.71 1.66
CA GLY A 136 -0.88 -16.50 0.25
C GLY A 136 -0.26 -15.12 0.03
N VAL A 137 0.43 -14.96 -1.11
CA VAL A 137 0.92 -13.65 -1.56
C VAL A 137 0.57 -13.47 -3.03
N ALA A 138 -0.07 -12.35 -3.36
CA ALA A 138 -0.25 -11.89 -4.73
C ALA A 138 0.87 -10.92 -5.08
N LEU A 139 1.79 -11.36 -5.92
CA LEU A 139 2.87 -10.53 -6.49
C LEU A 139 2.36 -9.80 -7.73
N ILE A 140 2.52 -8.49 -7.76
CA ILE A 140 2.10 -7.63 -8.87
C ILE A 140 3.31 -6.83 -9.34
N ARG A 141 3.52 -6.78 -10.65
CA ARG A 141 4.55 -5.96 -11.26
C ARG A 141 3.98 -5.15 -12.41
N ALA A 142 4.43 -3.91 -12.54
CA ALA A 142 4.11 -3.02 -13.64
C ALA A 142 5.41 -2.50 -14.26
N GLN A 143 5.62 -2.78 -15.55
CA GLN A 143 6.67 -2.15 -16.34
C GLN A 143 6.09 -0.93 -17.06
N VAL A 144 6.40 0.27 -16.56
CA VAL A 144 5.84 1.54 -17.03
C VAL A 144 6.73 2.12 -18.11
N ARG A 145 6.17 2.34 -19.29
CA ARG A 145 6.78 3.10 -20.39
C ARG A 145 6.30 4.53 -20.29
N ALA A 146 7.23 5.46 -20.10
CA ALA A 146 6.92 6.86 -19.83
C ALA A 146 7.89 7.80 -20.55
N SER A 147 7.63 9.10 -20.41
CA SER A 147 8.53 10.17 -20.81
C SER A 147 8.76 11.09 -19.62
N VAL A 148 9.95 11.67 -19.53
CA VAL A 148 10.32 12.69 -18.55
C VAL A 148 10.97 13.83 -19.30
N LYS A 149 10.33 15.00 -19.34
CA LYS A 149 10.82 16.17 -20.08
C LYS A 149 11.08 15.84 -21.56
N GLY A 150 10.20 15.03 -22.16
CA GLY A 150 10.30 14.58 -23.56
C GLY A 150 11.29 13.43 -23.82
N GLN A 151 11.98 12.91 -22.81
CA GLN A 151 12.87 11.76 -22.94
C GLN A 151 12.20 10.46 -22.50
N ARG A 152 12.19 9.46 -23.38
CA ARG A 152 11.60 8.15 -23.08
C ARG A 152 12.39 7.42 -21.99
N CYS A 153 11.67 6.83 -21.04
CA CYS A 153 12.22 6.00 -19.99
C CYS A 153 11.33 4.80 -19.70
N VAL A 154 11.88 3.83 -18.96
CA VAL A 154 11.15 2.68 -18.45
C VAL A 154 11.37 2.59 -16.95
N LEU A 155 10.27 2.52 -16.21
CA LEU A 155 10.26 2.37 -14.77
C LEU A 155 9.57 1.06 -14.38
N ILE A 156 9.90 0.53 -13.20
CA ILE A 156 9.33 -0.71 -12.70
C ILE A 156 8.71 -0.41 -11.34
N ALA A 157 7.42 -0.71 -11.19
CA ALA A 157 6.75 -0.77 -9.91
C ALA A 157 6.47 -2.22 -9.53
N GLN A 158 6.60 -2.54 -8.25
CA GLN A 158 6.28 -3.85 -7.70
C GLN A 158 5.51 -3.68 -6.40
N ALA A 159 4.53 -4.55 -6.19
CA ALA A 159 3.76 -4.62 -4.95
C ALA A 159 3.48 -6.08 -4.60
N GLN A 160 3.33 -6.33 -3.31
CA GLN A 160 2.92 -7.62 -2.76
C GLN A 160 1.69 -7.40 -1.90
N VAL A 161 0.69 -8.25 -2.09
CA VAL A 161 -0.54 -8.22 -1.31
C VAL A 161 -0.66 -9.53 -0.54
N ALA A 162 -0.79 -9.44 0.78
CA ALA A 162 -1.02 -10.60 1.62
C ALA A 162 -2.44 -11.12 1.43
N LEU A 163 -2.59 -12.41 1.13
CA LEU A 163 -3.88 -13.08 0.97
C LEU A 163 -4.18 -13.88 2.24
N ARG A 164 -5.18 -13.43 2.99
CA ARG A 164 -5.62 -14.07 4.23
C ARG A 164 -6.83 -14.94 4.01
N ARG A 165 -6.84 -16.09 4.69
CA ARG A 165 -7.99 -16.98 4.68
C ARG A 165 -8.90 -16.62 5.84
N PRO A 166 -10.18 -16.35 5.58
CA PRO A 166 -11.16 -16.12 6.62
C PRO A 166 -11.50 -17.39 7.39
N SER A 167 -11.79 -17.22 8.67
CA SER A 167 -12.45 -18.18 9.54
C SER A 167 -13.48 -17.44 10.40
N VAL A 168 -14.58 -18.10 10.76
CA VAL A 168 -15.61 -17.51 11.62
C VAL A 168 -15.86 -18.45 12.78
N VAL A 169 -15.66 -17.94 13.99
CA VAL A 169 -15.98 -18.64 15.23
C VAL A 169 -17.34 -18.17 15.70
N VAL A 170 -18.20 -19.11 16.07
CA VAL A 170 -19.59 -18.85 16.45
C VAL A 170 -19.76 -19.16 17.94
N SER A 171 -20.41 -18.27 18.69
CA SER A 171 -20.78 -18.53 20.08
C SER A 171 -21.80 -19.67 20.21
N ASP A 172 -21.92 -20.23 21.41
CA ASP A 172 -22.88 -21.32 21.69
C ASP A 172 -24.34 -20.93 21.40
N ASP A 173 -24.71 -19.68 21.72
CA ASP A 173 -26.04 -19.12 21.44
C ASP A 173 -26.21 -18.62 19.99
N ARG A 174 -25.12 -18.67 19.19
CA ARG A 174 -25.02 -18.24 17.79
C ARG A 174 -25.43 -16.81 17.50
N ARG A 175 -25.39 -15.94 18.52
CA ARG A 175 -25.64 -14.50 18.35
C ARG A 175 -24.36 -13.70 18.14
N ARG A 176 -23.19 -14.29 18.41
CA ARG A 176 -21.89 -13.64 18.23
C ARG A 176 -21.05 -14.41 17.25
N LEU A 177 -20.60 -13.72 16.22
CA LEU A 177 -19.70 -14.23 15.20
C LEU A 177 -18.40 -13.46 15.26
N LEU A 178 -17.31 -14.18 15.45
CA LEU A 178 -15.96 -13.63 15.45
C LEU A 178 -15.26 -14.02 14.15
N ALA A 179 -15.07 -13.02 13.28
CA ALA A 179 -14.36 -13.15 12.02
C ALA A 179 -12.86 -12.94 12.24
N GLN A 180 -12.06 -13.97 11.97
CA GLN A 180 -10.61 -13.96 12.17
C GLN A 180 -9.88 -14.88 11.20
N ASP A 181 -8.55 -14.82 11.12
CA ASP A 181 -7.76 -15.79 10.35
C ASP A 181 -7.32 -16.97 11.24
N GLN A 182 -6.62 -17.93 10.63
CA GLN A 182 -6.06 -19.09 11.33
C GLN A 182 -5.05 -18.75 12.43
N THR A 183 -4.55 -17.51 12.47
CA THR A 183 -3.63 -17.01 13.50
C THR A 183 -4.36 -16.23 14.61
N GLY A 184 -5.69 -16.15 14.54
CA GLY A 184 -6.52 -15.38 15.48
C GLY A 184 -6.53 -13.88 15.21
N ARG A 185 -6.04 -13.43 14.04
CA ARG A 185 -6.07 -12.01 13.68
C ARG A 185 -7.50 -11.62 13.31
N PRO A 186 -8.07 -10.55 13.88
CA PRO A 186 -9.44 -10.15 13.57
C PRO A 186 -9.58 -9.56 12.16
N ALA A 187 -10.63 -9.96 11.45
CA ALA A 187 -11.04 -9.34 10.18
C ALA A 187 -11.95 -8.16 10.49
N VAL A 188 -11.43 -6.93 10.49
CA VAL A 188 -12.19 -5.71 10.82
C VAL A 188 -12.63 -5.00 9.55
N GLY A 189 -13.90 -4.58 9.46
CA GLY A 189 -14.47 -3.92 8.28
C GLY A 189 -14.68 -4.79 7.04
N CYS A 190 -14.44 -6.10 7.11
CA CYS A 190 -14.71 -7.06 6.05
C CYS A 190 -16.21 -7.35 5.92
N ARG A 191 -16.60 -7.86 4.74
CA ARG A 191 -17.97 -8.25 4.43
C ARG A 191 -18.20 -9.70 4.83
N LEU A 192 -19.15 -9.93 5.73
CA LEU A 192 -19.59 -11.26 6.16
C LEU A 192 -21.00 -11.53 5.64
N GLU A 193 -21.14 -12.49 4.74
CA GLU A 193 -22.43 -13.00 4.28
C GLU A 193 -22.87 -14.17 5.16
N ILE A 194 -24.11 -14.12 5.64
CA ILE A 194 -24.77 -15.15 6.46
C ILE A 194 -26.06 -15.53 5.73
N GLY A 195 -25.97 -16.55 4.86
CA GLY A 195 -27.07 -16.83 3.93
C GLY A 195 -27.33 -15.63 3.01
N PRO A 196 -28.55 -15.07 2.96
CA PRO A 196 -28.85 -13.89 2.15
C PRO A 196 -28.44 -12.56 2.79
N GLU A 197 -28.12 -12.55 4.09
CA GLU A 197 -27.82 -11.32 4.82
C GLU A 197 -26.35 -10.93 4.70
N VAL A 198 -26.10 -9.63 4.61
CA VAL A 198 -24.74 -9.08 4.50
C VAL A 198 -24.47 -8.18 5.69
N HIS A 199 -23.44 -8.54 6.45
CA HIS A 199 -22.98 -7.82 7.64
C HIS A 199 -21.58 -7.26 7.40
N ARG A 200 -21.22 -6.21 8.15
CA ARG A 200 -19.84 -5.71 8.22
C ARG A 200 -19.25 -6.06 9.58
N THR A 201 -18.07 -6.66 9.59
CA THR A 201 -17.37 -7.01 10.83
C THR A 201 -16.93 -5.75 11.58
N GLY A 202 -17.29 -5.64 12.85
CA GLY A 202 -16.96 -4.51 13.72
C GLY A 202 -15.59 -4.63 14.39
N PRO A 203 -15.36 -3.86 15.48
CA PRO A 203 -14.14 -3.94 16.28
C PRO A 203 -13.84 -5.37 16.72
N GLY A 204 -12.57 -5.78 16.62
CA GLY A 204 -12.16 -7.15 16.92
C GLY A 204 -12.72 -8.22 15.97
N GLY A 205 -13.33 -7.84 14.85
CA GLY A 205 -13.95 -8.78 13.90
C GLY A 205 -15.31 -9.31 14.34
N LEU A 206 -15.93 -8.69 15.36
CA LEU A 206 -17.19 -9.13 15.92
C LEU A 206 -18.39 -8.70 15.06
N VAL A 207 -19.36 -9.60 14.90
CA VAL A 207 -20.71 -9.30 14.43
C VAL A 207 -21.68 -9.84 15.47
N GLU A 208 -22.52 -8.95 16.02
CA GLU A 208 -23.61 -9.33 16.92
C GLU A 208 -24.92 -9.37 16.12
N LEU A 209 -25.62 -10.50 16.19
CA LEU A 209 -26.87 -10.73 15.48
C LEU A 209 -28.05 -10.53 16.43
N GLU A 210 -29.10 -9.88 15.94
CA GLU A 210 -30.38 -9.76 16.67
C GLU A 210 -31.06 -11.12 16.82
N VAL A 211 -30.89 -12.01 15.82
CA VAL A 211 -31.43 -13.38 15.78
C VAL A 211 -30.28 -14.37 15.61
N PRO A 212 -30.29 -15.53 16.31
CA PRO A 212 -29.25 -16.54 16.17
C PRO A 212 -29.06 -17.01 14.72
N ALA A 213 -27.80 -17.18 14.30
CA ALA A 213 -27.49 -17.71 12.98
C ALA A 213 -28.05 -19.14 12.80
N PRO A 214 -28.75 -19.44 11.69
CA PRO A 214 -29.29 -20.76 11.44
C PRO A 214 -28.21 -21.85 11.41
N PRO A 215 -28.47 -23.06 11.95
CA PRO A 215 -27.55 -24.19 11.82
C PRO A 215 -27.23 -24.51 10.36
N GLY A 216 -25.95 -24.70 10.06
CA GLY A 216 -25.49 -25.12 8.73
C GLY A 216 -25.56 -24.04 7.64
N VAL A 217 -25.82 -22.78 8.01
CA VAL A 217 -25.77 -21.67 7.05
C VAL A 217 -24.35 -21.48 6.51
N SER A 218 -24.23 -21.25 5.20
CA SER A 218 -22.95 -20.90 4.58
C SER A 218 -22.50 -19.52 5.06
N LEU A 219 -21.28 -19.45 5.57
CA LEU A 219 -20.62 -18.20 5.95
C LEU A 219 -19.56 -17.85 4.91
N LYS A 220 -19.70 -16.69 4.26
CA LYS A 220 -18.71 -16.18 3.31
C LYS A 220 -18.15 -14.87 3.83
N LEU A 221 -16.85 -14.84 4.10
CA LEU A 221 -16.15 -13.65 4.58
C LEU A 221 -15.13 -13.22 3.51
N GLU A 222 -15.21 -11.97 3.08
CA GLU A 222 -14.31 -11.44 2.06
C GLU A 222 -14.12 -9.93 2.21
N GLY A 223 -13.06 -9.41 1.62
CA GLY A 223 -12.87 -7.99 1.41
C GLY A 223 -11.56 -7.44 1.95
N ILE A 224 -11.46 -6.12 1.92
CA ILE A 224 -10.31 -5.36 2.38
C ILE A 224 -10.61 -4.91 3.82
N PRO A 225 -9.74 -5.19 4.80
CA PRO A 225 -9.99 -4.75 6.16
C PRO A 225 -9.96 -3.22 6.24
N ALA A 226 -10.88 -2.64 7.02
CA ALA A 226 -10.99 -1.20 7.21
C ALA A 226 -9.73 -0.63 7.87
N GLY A 227 -9.34 0.59 7.46
CA GLY A 227 -8.17 1.29 8.01
C GLY A 227 -6.81 0.88 7.44
N ARG A 228 -6.78 0.10 6.34
CA ARG A 228 -5.53 -0.37 5.70
C ARG A 228 -5.47 -0.17 4.18
N ILE A 229 -6.37 0.66 3.66
CA ILE A 229 -6.20 1.26 2.35
C ILE A 229 -5.31 2.49 2.58
N PRO A 230 -4.09 2.57 2.02
CA PRO A 230 -3.33 3.82 2.08
C PRO A 230 -4.13 4.87 1.31
N GLY A 231 -4.71 5.83 2.03
CA GLY A 231 -5.55 6.87 1.48
C GLY A 231 -7.04 6.58 1.62
N GLY A 232 -7.63 7.11 2.69
CA GLY A 232 -9.07 7.13 2.89
C GLY A 232 -9.42 7.21 4.37
N ASN A 233 -9.34 8.40 4.94
CA ASN A 233 -10.23 8.79 6.02
C ASN A 233 -11.19 9.86 5.47
N PRO A 234 -12.40 9.96 6.04
CA PRO A 234 -13.66 10.27 5.36
C PRO A 234 -13.78 11.65 4.72
#